data_AF-A0A927IH57-F1
#
_entry.id   AF-A0A927IH57-F1
#
_cell.length_a   1.000
_cell.length_b   1.000
_cell.length_c   1.000
_cell.angle_alpha   90.00
_cell.angle_beta   90.00
_cell.angle_gamma   90.00
#
_symmetry.space_group_name_H-M   'P 1'
#
loop_
_entity.id
_entity.type
_entity.pdbx_description
1 polymer ?
#
loop_
_entity_poly.entity_id
_entity_poly.type
_entity_poly.pdbx_seq_one_letter_code
_entity_poly.pdbx_strand_id
1 'polypeptide(L)'
;MKEEHSQYKTCKACGHTDERAISELDAAFEERRIWSDPCSKCGSKDISSSGSSMPSVNRAVLEEWSRNDELMILSQDEDLILGEGENLPLLEEFLRKETTLPSKKVTLLSAICVVVYDNTPDEDDDKEINDEFARNAIDVLVRNESIFAELDDTYICDYIKDVVYPKIGKSKKTNT
;
A
#
# COMPACT_ATOMS: atom_id res chain seq x y z
N MET A 1 1.86 -23.87 1.93
CA MET A 1 1.94 -23.97 0.45
C MET A 1 2.58 -22.69 -0.04
N LYS A 2 3.48 -22.70 -1.02
CA LYS A 2 3.89 -21.45 -1.66
C LYS A 2 2.69 -20.95 -2.47
N GLU A 3 2.28 -19.71 -2.27
CA GLU A 3 1.27 -19.10 -3.13
C GLU A 3 1.84 -19.05 -4.56
N GLU A 4 1.04 -19.52 -5.53
CA GLU A 4 1.40 -19.44 -6.94
C GLU A 4 0.89 -18.10 -7.48
N HIS A 5 1.81 -17.18 -7.76
CA HIS A 5 1.47 -15.90 -8.36
C HIS A 5 1.61 -15.97 -9.88
N SER A 6 0.71 -15.27 -10.57
CA SER A 6 0.68 -15.23 -12.02
C SER A 6 0.44 -13.82 -12.53
N GLN A 7 0.85 -13.62 -13.79
CA GLN A 7 0.57 -12.42 -14.55
C GLN A 7 0.06 -12.80 -15.93
N TYR A 8 -0.89 -12.03 -16.44
CA TYR A 8 -1.41 -12.18 -17.79
C TYR A 8 -1.36 -10.87 -18.58
N LYS A 9 -1.34 -10.99 -19.90
CA LYS A 9 -1.61 -9.89 -20.83
C LYS A 9 -2.35 -10.39 -22.06
N THR A 10 -3.28 -9.59 -22.57
CA THR A 10 -4.06 -9.91 -23.77
C THR A 10 -3.62 -9.03 -24.93
N CYS A 11 -3.25 -9.66 -26.03
CA CYS A 11 -2.81 -8.97 -27.23
C CYS A 11 -3.99 -8.28 -27.94
N LYS A 12 -3.84 -6.98 -28.21
CA LYS A 12 -4.83 -6.18 -28.94
C LYS A 12 -4.99 -6.59 -30.41
N ALA A 13 -3.93 -7.07 -31.03
CA ALA A 13 -3.92 -7.40 -32.46
C ALA A 13 -4.60 -8.74 -32.80
N CYS A 14 -4.42 -9.77 -31.96
CA CYS A 14 -4.90 -11.12 -32.25
C CYS A 14 -5.77 -11.74 -31.15
N GLY A 15 -6.00 -11.03 -30.04
CA GLY A 15 -6.82 -11.48 -28.91
C GLY A 15 -6.23 -12.61 -28.08
N HIS A 16 -4.98 -13.03 -28.33
CA HIS A 16 -4.33 -14.07 -27.54
C HIS A 16 -3.93 -13.55 -26.16
N THR A 17 -4.17 -14.35 -25.12
CA THR A 17 -3.69 -14.09 -23.77
C THR A 17 -2.45 -14.91 -23.50
N ASP A 18 -1.36 -14.22 -23.17
CA ASP A 18 -0.15 -14.82 -22.63
C ASP A 18 -0.23 -14.81 -21.10
N GLU A 19 0.23 -15.89 -20.47
CA GLU A 19 0.31 -16.03 -19.01
C GLU A 19 1.70 -16.49 -18.60
N ARG A 20 2.17 -16.02 -17.44
CA ARG A 20 3.43 -16.48 -16.82
C ARG A 20 3.28 -16.60 -15.30
N ALA A 21 3.94 -17.59 -14.74
CA ALA A 21 4.17 -17.67 -13.30
C ALA A 21 5.25 -16.66 -12.90
N ILE A 22 5.07 -16.02 -11.74
CA ILE A 22 6.02 -15.07 -11.15
C ILE A 22 6.22 -15.39 -9.67
N SER A 23 7.35 -14.96 -9.09
CA SER A 23 7.57 -15.11 -7.66
C SER A 23 6.70 -14.14 -6.85
N GLU A 24 6.53 -14.41 -5.55
CA GLU A 24 5.83 -13.49 -4.63
C GLU A 24 6.43 -12.08 -4.65
N LEU A 25 7.76 -11.97 -4.62
CA LEU A 25 8.44 -10.67 -4.63
C LEU A 25 8.33 -9.97 -5.99
N ASP A 26 8.32 -10.72 -7.10
CA ASP A 26 8.06 -10.13 -8.42
C ASP A 26 6.61 -9.67 -8.56
N ALA A 27 5.68 -10.37 -7.92
CA ALA A 27 4.28 -10.02 -7.88
C ALA A 27 3.98 -8.83 -6.96
N ALA A 28 4.77 -8.64 -5.90
CA ALA A 28 4.57 -7.58 -4.92
C ALA A 28 4.86 -6.18 -5.47
N PHE A 29 5.85 -6.03 -6.34
CA PHE A 29 6.37 -4.71 -6.75
C PHE A 29 6.06 -4.33 -8.19
N GLU A 30 5.53 -3.13 -8.41
CA GLU A 30 5.12 -2.63 -9.74
C GLU A 30 6.27 -2.66 -10.74
N GLU A 31 7.48 -2.32 -10.30
CA GLU A 31 8.69 -2.29 -11.13
C GLU A 31 9.10 -3.68 -11.61
N ARG A 32 8.78 -4.72 -10.85
CA ARG A 32 9.13 -6.12 -11.18
C ARG A 32 8.06 -6.82 -12.01
N ARG A 33 6.83 -6.31 -11.98
CA ARG A 33 5.73 -6.81 -12.81
C ARG A 33 5.84 -6.41 -14.29
N ILE A 34 6.84 -5.63 -14.70
CA ILE A 34 6.97 -5.21 -16.10
C ILE A 34 7.10 -6.43 -17.03
N TRP A 35 6.23 -6.53 -18.04
CA TRP A 35 6.26 -7.60 -19.03
C TRP A 35 6.34 -7.05 -20.46
N SER A 36 7.57 -6.96 -20.98
CA SER A 36 7.88 -6.30 -22.27
C SER A 36 7.94 -7.23 -23.48
N ASP A 37 7.85 -8.56 -23.28
CA ASP A 37 7.87 -9.51 -24.38
C ASP A 37 6.72 -9.25 -25.37
N PRO A 38 6.92 -9.46 -26.68
CA PRO A 38 5.81 -9.43 -27.63
C PRO A 38 4.83 -10.59 -27.38
N CYS A 39 3.63 -10.48 -27.95
CA CYS A 39 2.64 -11.55 -27.96
C CYS A 39 3.23 -12.83 -28.56
N SER A 40 3.14 -13.96 -27.85
CA SER A 40 3.73 -15.22 -28.30
C SER A 40 3.14 -15.75 -29.61
N LYS A 41 1.89 -15.37 -29.93
CA LYS A 41 1.16 -15.84 -31.12
C LYS A 41 1.41 -15.02 -32.37
N CYS A 42 1.55 -13.70 -32.26
CA CYS A 42 1.61 -12.82 -33.44
C CYS A 42 2.77 -11.81 -33.45
N GLY A 43 3.57 -11.76 -32.38
CA GLY A 43 4.70 -10.85 -32.27
C GLY A 43 4.35 -9.38 -32.00
N SER A 44 3.06 -9.01 -31.94
CA SER A 44 2.64 -7.64 -31.62
C SER A 44 2.99 -7.27 -30.18
N LYS A 45 3.33 -6.01 -29.93
CA LYS A 45 3.54 -5.43 -28.59
C LYS A 45 2.31 -4.70 -28.05
N ASP A 46 1.24 -4.61 -28.83
CA ASP A 46 0.03 -3.89 -28.42
C ASP A 46 -0.81 -4.76 -27.48
N ILE A 47 -1.07 -4.26 -26.28
CA ILE A 47 -1.82 -4.92 -25.22
C ILE A 47 -3.16 -4.23 -25.02
N SER A 48 -4.25 -5.00 -24.91
CA SER A 48 -5.59 -4.48 -24.60
C SER A 48 -5.91 -4.51 -23.11
N SER A 49 -5.33 -5.47 -22.38
CA SER A 49 -5.51 -5.66 -20.94
C SER A 49 -4.34 -6.45 -20.37
N SER A 50 -4.04 -6.21 -19.10
CA SER A 50 -3.03 -6.95 -18.34
C SER A 50 -3.39 -6.94 -16.86
N GLY A 51 -2.90 -7.92 -16.12
CA GLY A 51 -3.07 -7.97 -14.68
C GLY A 51 -2.15 -9.00 -14.03
N SER A 52 -2.05 -8.94 -12.72
CA SER A 52 -1.27 -9.85 -11.89
C SER A 52 -2.02 -10.15 -10.60
N SER A 53 -1.86 -11.36 -10.07
CA SER A 53 -2.23 -11.64 -8.69
C SER A 53 -1.30 -10.87 -7.76
N MET A 54 -1.82 -9.95 -6.95
CA MET A 54 -1.04 -9.31 -5.90
C MET A 54 -0.97 -10.22 -4.67
N PRO A 55 0.23 -10.43 -4.09
CA PRO A 55 0.35 -11.13 -2.82
C PRO A 55 -0.24 -10.29 -1.69
N SER A 56 -0.59 -10.97 -0.59
CA SER A 56 -0.86 -10.29 0.68
C SER A 56 0.39 -9.56 1.17
N VAL A 57 0.19 -8.44 1.86
CA VAL A 57 1.30 -7.74 2.51
C VAL A 57 1.83 -8.64 3.63
N ASN A 58 3.10 -9.01 3.51
CA ASN A 58 3.75 -9.86 4.49
C ASN A 58 5.12 -9.31 4.87
N ARG A 59 5.75 -9.94 5.87
CA ARG A 59 7.05 -9.53 6.36
C ARG A 59 8.13 -9.52 5.28
N ALA A 60 8.21 -10.55 4.44
CA ALA A 60 9.25 -10.64 3.40
C ALA A 60 9.11 -9.50 2.38
N VAL A 61 7.89 -9.18 1.97
CA VAL A 61 7.60 -8.03 1.10
C VAL A 61 8.03 -6.73 1.76
N LEU A 62 7.62 -6.48 3.02
CA LEU A 62 7.98 -5.24 3.73
C LEU A 62 9.48 -5.13 4.03
N GLU A 63 10.20 -6.23 4.25
CA GLU A 63 11.66 -6.22 4.44
C GLU A 63 12.41 -5.72 3.22
N GLU A 64 11.98 -6.13 2.02
CA GLU A 64 12.59 -5.67 0.78
C GLU A 64 12.15 -4.24 0.44
N TRP A 65 10.85 -3.95 0.55
CA TRP A 65 10.27 -2.64 0.29
C TRP A 65 10.84 -1.53 1.18
N SER A 66 10.96 -1.78 2.49
CA SER A 66 11.36 -0.78 3.48
C SER A 66 12.78 -0.23 3.28
N ARG A 67 13.61 -0.92 2.49
CA ARG A 67 15.03 -0.59 2.27
C ARG A 67 15.33 -0.09 0.86
N ASN A 68 14.30 0.06 0.02
CA ASN A 68 14.49 0.48 -1.37
C ASN A 68 13.38 1.46 -1.81
N ASP A 69 13.76 2.71 -2.06
CA ASP A 69 12.86 3.75 -2.54
C ASP A 69 12.33 3.52 -3.96
N GLU A 70 13.02 2.70 -4.75
CA GLU A 70 12.61 2.35 -6.10
C GLU A 70 11.53 1.27 -6.16
N LEU A 71 11.23 0.60 -5.04
CA LEU A 71 10.19 -0.44 -5.01
C LEU A 71 8.88 0.13 -4.52
N MET A 72 7.83 0.05 -5.33
CA MET A 72 6.47 0.42 -4.95
C MET A 72 5.57 -0.82 -5.04
N ILE A 73 4.71 -1.01 -4.06
CA ILE A 73 3.68 -2.07 -4.13
C ILE A 73 2.71 -1.71 -5.25
N LEU A 74 2.20 -0.47 -5.21
CA LEU A 74 1.36 0.12 -6.24
C LEU A 74 1.48 1.65 -6.15
N SER A 75 2.13 2.29 -7.12
CA SER A 75 2.52 3.70 -7.06
C SER A 75 1.38 4.71 -6.79
N GLN A 76 0.15 4.38 -7.16
CA GLN A 76 -1.01 5.26 -6.98
C GLN A 76 -1.73 5.07 -5.63
N ASP A 77 -1.78 3.84 -5.11
CA ASP A 77 -2.65 3.46 -3.98
C ASP A 77 -1.87 2.67 -2.91
N GLU A 78 -0.57 2.92 -2.78
CA GLU A 78 0.32 2.12 -1.92
C GLU A 78 -0.13 2.12 -0.46
N ASP A 79 -0.58 3.27 0.06
CA ASP A 79 -1.07 3.40 1.42
C ASP A 79 -2.44 2.73 1.64
N LEU A 80 -3.29 2.68 0.61
CA LEU A 80 -4.55 1.93 0.65
C LEU A 80 -4.30 0.41 0.69
N ILE A 81 -3.38 -0.09 -0.12
CA ILE A 81 -3.01 -1.52 -0.12
C ILE A 81 -2.36 -1.91 1.21
N LEU A 82 -1.52 -1.05 1.77
CA LEU A 82 -0.91 -1.29 3.08
C LEU A 82 -1.92 -1.13 4.23
N GLY A 83 -2.89 -0.24 4.08
CA GLY A 83 -3.84 0.25 5.09
C GLY A 83 -4.97 -0.71 5.46
N GLU A 84 -4.83 -2.01 5.20
CA GLU A 84 -5.76 -3.02 5.71
C GLU A 84 -5.53 -3.26 7.21
N GLY A 85 -6.60 -3.35 8.00
CA GLY A 85 -6.49 -3.41 9.46
C GLY A 85 -5.67 -4.59 10.00
N GLU A 86 -5.65 -5.73 9.28
CA GLU A 86 -4.84 -6.90 9.63
C GLU A 86 -3.33 -6.68 9.49
N ASN A 87 -2.91 -5.71 8.67
CA ASN A 87 -1.50 -5.37 8.47
C ASN A 87 -0.95 -4.50 9.60
N LEU A 88 -1.79 -3.92 10.46
CA LEU A 88 -1.39 -2.94 11.46
C LEU A 88 -0.19 -3.37 12.34
N PRO A 89 -0.09 -4.63 12.83
CA PRO A 89 1.08 -5.07 13.58
C PRO A 89 2.39 -5.01 12.79
N LEU A 90 2.34 -5.33 11.48
CA LEU A 90 3.50 -5.20 10.59
C LEU A 90 3.81 -3.72 10.33
N LEU A 91 2.79 -2.89 10.08
CA LEU A 91 3.00 -1.45 9.86
C LEU A 91 3.69 -0.79 11.06
N GLU A 92 3.23 -1.06 12.29
CA GLU A 92 3.86 -0.52 13.51
C GLU A 92 5.32 -0.98 13.64
N GLU A 93 5.59 -2.27 13.39
CA GLU A 93 6.95 -2.79 13.48
C GLU A 93 7.91 -2.07 12.52
N PHE A 94 7.53 -1.97 11.25
CA PHE A 94 8.38 -1.36 10.23
C PHE A 94 8.49 0.15 10.39
N LEU A 95 7.47 0.81 10.95
CA LEU A 95 7.55 2.24 11.29
C LEU A 95 8.66 2.50 12.31
N ARG A 96 8.78 1.64 13.32
CA ARG A 96 9.80 1.76 14.39
C ARG A 96 11.19 1.27 13.96
N LYS A 97 11.28 0.45 12.91
CA LYS A 97 12.54 -0.16 12.48
C LYS A 97 13.50 0.90 11.95
N GLU A 98 14.75 0.88 12.44
CA GLU A 98 15.79 1.84 12.05
C GLU A 98 16.21 1.69 10.58
N THR A 99 16.11 0.48 10.04
CA THR A 99 16.48 0.20 8.64
C THR A 99 15.42 0.64 7.64
N THR A 100 14.24 1.06 8.10
CA THR A 100 13.17 1.55 7.21
C THR A 100 13.50 2.97 6.76
N LEU A 101 13.50 3.20 5.46
CA LEU A 101 13.79 4.51 4.87
C LEU A 101 12.75 5.56 5.30
N PRO A 102 13.13 6.84 5.50
CA PRO A 102 12.21 7.88 5.93
C PRO A 102 10.98 8.06 5.03
N SER A 103 11.19 8.06 3.71
CA SER A 103 10.16 8.01 2.66
C SER A 103 9.15 6.89 2.89
N LYS A 104 9.63 5.67 3.17
CA LYS A 104 8.78 4.51 3.46
C LYS A 104 8.03 4.67 4.78
N LYS A 105 8.63 5.30 5.79
CA LYS A 105 7.91 5.64 7.04
C LYS A 105 6.78 6.62 6.82
N VAL A 106 6.91 7.58 5.88
CA VAL A 106 5.81 8.46 5.48
C VAL A 106 4.65 7.65 4.92
N THR A 107 4.91 6.71 4.00
CA THR A 107 3.87 5.82 3.46
C THR A 107 3.22 4.97 4.56
N LEU A 108 4.01 4.41 5.49
CA LEU A 108 3.47 3.63 6.62
C LEU A 108 2.56 4.48 7.53
N LEU A 109 2.93 5.75 7.78
CA LEU A 109 2.06 6.67 8.52
C LEU A 109 0.76 6.96 7.77
N SER A 110 0.82 7.16 6.45
CA SER A 110 -0.38 7.33 5.62
C SER A 110 -1.28 6.09 5.72
N ALA A 111 -0.71 4.90 5.55
CA ALA A 111 -1.43 3.62 5.64
C ALA A 111 -2.10 3.43 7.02
N ILE A 112 -1.42 3.76 8.12
CA ILE A 112 -2.04 3.69 9.46
C ILE A 112 -3.18 4.72 9.60
N CYS A 113 -3.06 5.90 9.00
CA CYS A 113 -4.16 6.87 8.96
C CYS A 113 -5.35 6.36 8.13
N VAL A 114 -5.10 5.64 7.02
CA VAL A 114 -6.14 4.95 6.25
C VAL A 114 -6.87 3.93 7.11
N VAL A 115 -6.16 3.11 7.90
CA VAL A 115 -6.80 2.16 8.85
C VAL A 115 -7.76 2.88 9.80
N VAL A 116 -7.37 4.03 10.34
CA VAL A 116 -8.25 4.82 11.23
C VAL A 116 -9.45 5.38 10.48
N TYR A 117 -9.23 5.91 9.27
CA TYR A 117 -10.26 6.53 8.45
C TYR A 117 -11.32 5.51 8.01
N ASP A 118 -10.91 4.40 7.40
CA ASP A 118 -11.81 3.37 6.87
C ASP A 118 -12.60 2.64 7.97
N ASN A 119 -12.11 2.68 9.20
CA ASN A 119 -12.74 2.05 10.36
C ASN A 119 -13.33 3.08 11.34
N THR A 120 -13.51 4.34 10.92
CA THR A 120 -14.27 5.33 11.69
C THR A 120 -15.66 5.49 11.07
N PRO A 121 -16.75 5.46 11.87
CA PRO A 121 -18.08 5.76 11.36
C PRO A 121 -18.17 7.17 10.77
N ASP A 122 -18.71 7.26 9.55
CA ASP A 122 -19.15 8.51 8.93
C ASP A 122 -20.68 8.52 8.83
N GLU A 123 -21.29 9.71 8.75
CA GLU A 123 -22.76 9.91 8.83
C GLU A 123 -23.55 9.19 7.72
N ASP A 124 -22.86 8.75 6.65
CA ASP A 124 -23.45 8.19 5.43
C ASP A 124 -23.06 6.72 5.12
N ASP A 125 -22.32 6.00 5.99
CA ASP A 125 -21.71 4.71 5.62
C ASP A 125 -22.49 3.45 6.07
N ASP A 126 -22.89 2.63 5.09
CA ASP A 126 -23.31 1.22 5.23
C ASP A 126 -22.10 0.25 5.35
N LYS A 127 -20.90 0.77 5.63
CA LYS A 127 -19.66 -0.03 5.69
C LYS A 127 -19.60 -0.90 6.94
N GLU A 128 -19.04 -2.10 6.78
CA GLU A 128 -18.66 -2.94 7.92
C GLU A 128 -17.45 -2.31 8.62
N ILE A 129 -17.72 -1.55 9.68
CA ILE A 129 -16.70 -0.85 10.46
C ILE A 129 -16.13 -1.79 11.53
N ASN A 130 -14.80 -1.78 11.69
CA ASN A 130 -14.13 -2.44 12.80
C ASN A 130 -13.52 -1.43 13.77
N ASP A 131 -14.29 -1.06 14.80
CA ASP A 131 -13.87 -0.14 15.87
C ASP A 131 -12.58 -0.58 16.60
N GLU A 132 -12.25 -1.87 16.59
CA GLU A 132 -11.01 -2.37 17.18
C GLU A 132 -9.79 -1.97 16.33
N PHE A 133 -9.87 -2.09 15.00
CA PHE A 133 -8.80 -1.64 14.11
C PHE A 133 -8.56 -0.13 14.23
N ALA A 134 -9.62 0.67 14.25
CA ALA A 134 -9.49 2.12 14.42
C ALA A 134 -8.82 2.48 15.75
N ARG A 135 -9.26 1.90 16.87
CA ARG A 135 -8.66 2.15 18.19
C ARG A 135 -7.19 1.75 18.24
N ASN A 136 -6.87 0.56 17.75
CA ASN A 136 -5.49 0.07 17.73
C ASN A 136 -4.60 0.97 16.86
N ALA A 137 -5.08 1.42 15.70
CA ALA A 137 -4.32 2.30 14.82
C ALA A 137 -4.12 3.70 15.44
N ILE A 138 -5.13 4.26 16.11
CA ILE A 138 -5.00 5.49 16.90
C ILE A 138 -3.91 5.33 17.97
N ASP A 139 -3.93 4.23 18.72
CA ASP A 139 -2.93 3.94 19.74
C ASP A 139 -1.51 3.86 19.15
N VAL A 140 -1.36 3.24 17.96
CA VAL A 140 -0.08 3.21 17.24
C VAL A 140 0.38 4.62 16.90
N LEU A 141 -0.49 5.47 16.35
CA LEU A 141 -0.14 6.86 15.99
C LEU A 141 0.27 7.68 17.23
N VAL A 142 -0.50 7.59 18.32
CA VAL A 142 -0.22 8.31 19.57
C VAL A 142 1.12 7.86 20.18
N ARG A 143 1.40 6.55 20.23
CA ARG A 143 2.68 6.04 20.77
C ARG A 143 3.90 6.34 19.89
N ASN A 144 3.70 6.76 18.65
CA ASN A 144 4.75 7.10 17.69
C ASN A 144 4.73 8.58 17.28
N GLU A 145 4.21 9.46 18.15
CA GLU A 145 4.07 10.89 17.87
C GLU A 145 5.37 11.56 17.41
N SER A 146 6.53 11.15 17.96
CA SER A 146 7.83 11.70 17.56
C SER A 146 8.18 11.42 16.09
N ILE A 147 7.90 10.21 15.61
CA ILE A 147 8.09 9.83 14.20
C ILE A 147 7.16 10.66 13.32
N PHE A 148 5.92 10.87 13.78
CA PHE A 148 4.95 11.74 13.11
C PHE A 148 5.39 13.20 13.07
N ALA A 149 6.12 13.68 14.08
CA ALA A 149 6.62 15.06 14.15
C ALA A 149 7.85 15.30 13.27
N GLU A 150 8.68 14.28 13.09
CA GLU A 150 9.91 14.32 12.28
C GLU A 150 9.66 14.20 10.77
N LEU A 151 8.54 13.57 10.38
CA LEU A 151 8.21 13.30 8.99
C LEU A 151 7.25 14.34 8.41
N ASP A 152 7.40 14.59 7.11
CA ASP A 152 6.45 15.44 6.39
C ASP A 152 5.15 14.68 6.14
N ASP A 153 4.03 15.24 6.62
CA ASP A 153 2.70 14.66 6.51
C ASP A 153 1.92 15.17 5.30
N THR A 154 2.53 15.98 4.43
CA THR A 154 1.92 16.53 3.21
C THR A 154 1.34 15.45 2.28
N TYR A 155 1.87 14.24 2.33
CA TYR A 155 1.40 13.08 1.56
C TYR A 155 0.08 12.50 2.06
N ILE A 156 -0.32 12.78 3.30
CA ILE A 156 -1.61 12.33 3.83
C ILE A 156 -2.70 13.26 3.31
N CYS A 157 -3.76 12.71 2.70
CA CYS A 157 -4.85 13.51 2.14
C CYS A 157 -5.59 14.32 3.21
N ASP A 158 -6.02 15.54 2.87
CA ASP A 158 -6.66 16.45 3.82
C ASP A 158 -7.95 15.90 4.45
N TYR A 159 -8.75 15.13 3.70
CA TYR A 159 -9.96 14.51 4.22
C TYR A 159 -9.66 13.42 5.25
N ILE A 160 -8.56 12.68 5.09
CA ILE A 160 -8.07 11.72 6.09
C ILE A 160 -7.64 12.50 7.34
N LYS A 161 -6.90 13.60 7.17
CA LYS A 161 -6.46 14.45 8.28
C LYS A 161 -7.66 15.00 9.08
N ASP A 162 -8.75 15.39 8.44
CA ASP A 162 -9.96 15.90 9.11
C ASP A 162 -10.55 14.89 10.11
N VAL A 163 -10.51 13.60 9.77
CA VAL A 163 -11.03 12.53 10.63
C VAL A 163 -9.98 12.09 11.66
N VAL A 164 -8.74 11.90 11.23
CA VAL A 164 -7.70 11.26 12.05
C VAL A 164 -7.06 12.22 13.04
N TYR A 165 -6.72 13.45 12.63
CA TYR A 165 -5.89 14.35 13.44
C TYR A 165 -6.56 14.75 14.76
N PRO A 166 -7.86 15.07 14.80
CA PRO A 166 -8.55 15.33 16.07
C PRO A 166 -8.46 14.17 17.06
N LYS A 167 -8.49 12.91 16.58
CA LYS A 167 -8.44 11.70 17.41
C LYS A 167 -7.08 11.45 18.04
N ILE A 168 -6.02 11.99 17.44
CA ILE A 168 -4.63 11.88 17.92
C ILE A 168 -4.10 13.19 18.53
N GLY A 169 -4.97 14.19 18.75
CA GLY A 169 -4.60 15.46 19.36
C GLY A 169 -3.76 16.40 18.47
N LYS A 170 -3.83 16.24 17.15
CA LYS A 170 -3.10 17.08 16.18
C LYS A 170 -4.03 18.09 15.49
N SER A 171 -3.43 19.15 14.94
CA SER A 171 -4.10 20.12 14.06
C SER A 171 -3.48 20.08 12.66
N LYS A 172 -4.25 20.43 11.64
CA LYS A 172 -3.73 20.59 10.28
C LYS A 172 -2.73 21.73 10.25
N LYS A 173 -1.54 21.51 9.68
CA LYS A 173 -0.61 22.60 9.38
C LYS A 173 -1.25 23.49 8.32
N THR A 174 -1.48 24.76 8.64
CA THR A 174 -1.95 25.75 7.68
C THR A 174 -0.76 26.16 6.81
N ASN A 175 -0.74 25.73 5.55
CA ASN A 175 0.28 26.20 4.60
C ASN A 175 0.16 27.72 4.50
N THR A 176 1.19 28.44 4.95
CA THR A 176 1.31 29.90 4.86
C THR A 176 2.19 30.27 3.68
#